data_AF-A0A933X1K2-F1
#
_entry.id   AF-A0A933X1K2-F1
#
_cell.length_a   1.000
_cell.length_b   1.000
_cell.length_c   1.000
_cell.angle_alpha   90.00
_cell.angle_beta   90.00
_cell.angle_gamma   90.00
#
_symmetry.space_group_name_H-M   'P 1'
#
loop_
_entity.id
_entity.type
_entity.pdbx_description
1 polymer ?
#
loop_
_entity_poly.entity_id
_entity_poly.type
_entity_poly.pdbx_seq_one_letter_code
_entity_poly.pdbx_strand_id
1 'polypeptide(L)'
;MSNRLPLALGLTSIVVCAAFSAPWVENLLKPGEHESLGKQLAGFFEANAKQSGTDKAFEKVSDELKKIENRVKRSPLALPSDLGKAFWASYDYEKKANALKKGGVKELSCPKPKYGEDAKEKLTYALWAPAKYDARKAWPLLILVGDKGQKPSDHITEKWTDAAVRDGAVLAAVTMPEGDVASWIELATQDGDGKVKDGGLSNVLAVYFDVRKLVAIDFDRVYLVGSGEGVRTVCAMGARFPDFFAGVAGRSGDTLKELAIEPYRNLPTLFAGAGGNATDFAKRLTDAKYDNSTLKPEAKEADIWAWIQDHPRVSNPVNVVISAPPQTQTRAYWVQVPQFDAAVHVEATVDRGTNTITIDADGATEVILFLNDTLVDLDKEIKFKRNGTETVEKVVRNLQTALNTMARGPSDPGKLFVATRRFDIPTKPKPKDKPKDK
;
A
#
# COMPACT_ATOMS: atom_id res chain seq x y z
N MET A 1 57.59 -21.49 -32.25
CA MET A 1 56.21 -21.79 -32.71
C MET A 1 55.26 -21.13 -31.73
N SER A 2 54.57 -20.09 -32.21
CA SER A 2 53.78 -19.14 -31.40
C SER A 2 52.30 -19.48 -31.57
N ASN A 3 51.61 -19.80 -30.47
CA ASN A 3 50.14 -19.86 -30.45
C ASN A 3 49.61 -18.66 -29.67
N ARG A 4 49.01 -17.72 -30.39
CA ARG A 4 48.22 -16.61 -29.84
C ARG A 4 46.78 -17.08 -29.65
N LEU A 5 46.23 -16.90 -28.45
CA LEU A 5 44.79 -16.98 -28.19
C LEU A 5 44.08 -15.73 -28.77
N PRO A 6 42.85 -15.86 -29.30
CA PRO A 6 42.04 -14.70 -29.65
C PRO A 6 41.27 -14.16 -28.45
N LEU A 7 41.29 -12.83 -28.35
CA LEU A 7 40.57 -11.99 -27.40
C LEU A 7 39.08 -11.98 -27.76
N ALA A 8 38.20 -12.43 -26.85
CA ALA A 8 36.76 -12.34 -27.03
C ALA A 8 36.28 -10.91 -26.68
N LEU A 9 35.70 -10.21 -27.66
CA LEU A 9 35.02 -8.93 -27.46
C LEU A 9 33.72 -9.15 -26.68
N GLY A 10 33.65 -8.53 -25.49
CA GLY A 10 32.42 -8.44 -24.70
C GLY A 10 31.41 -7.50 -25.35
N LEU A 11 30.20 -8.00 -25.60
CA LEU A 11 29.02 -7.21 -25.90
C LEU A 11 28.61 -6.43 -24.65
N THR A 12 28.87 -5.13 -24.64
CA THR A 12 28.24 -4.19 -23.71
C THR A 12 26.77 -4.03 -24.06
N SER A 13 25.90 -4.61 -23.23
CA SER A 13 24.46 -4.33 -23.24
C SER A 13 24.22 -2.86 -22.90
N ILE A 14 23.80 -2.07 -23.88
CA ILE A 14 23.29 -0.71 -23.67
C ILE A 14 21.93 -0.85 -22.99
N VAL A 15 21.89 -0.65 -21.67
CA VAL A 15 20.64 -0.45 -20.94
C VAL A 15 20.10 0.92 -21.32
N VAL A 16 19.10 0.94 -22.21
CA VAL A 16 18.30 2.14 -22.47
C VAL A 16 17.42 2.35 -21.24
N CYS A 17 17.92 3.06 -20.23
CA CYS A 17 17.07 3.63 -19.21
C CYS A 17 16.19 4.70 -19.88
N ALA A 18 14.96 4.33 -20.24
CA ALA A 18 13.94 5.33 -20.53
C ALA A 18 13.83 6.21 -19.29
N ALA A 19 14.28 7.46 -19.40
CA ALA A 19 14.15 8.46 -18.36
C ALA A 19 12.65 8.77 -18.21
N PHE A 20 11.96 7.97 -17.39
CA PHE A 20 10.67 8.35 -16.86
C PHE A 20 10.91 9.57 -15.97
N SER A 21 10.74 10.77 -16.53
CA SER A 21 10.68 12.00 -15.73
C SER A 21 9.63 11.76 -14.65
N ALA A 22 10.05 11.74 -13.38
CA ALA A 22 9.13 11.59 -12.26
C ALA A 22 7.95 12.54 -12.47
N PRO A 23 6.70 12.09 -12.32
CA PRO A 23 5.54 12.92 -12.57
C PRO A 23 5.68 14.21 -11.76
N TRP A 24 5.61 15.35 -12.46
CA TRP A 24 5.68 16.66 -11.84
C TRP A 24 4.60 16.75 -10.76
N VAL A 25 5.02 16.76 -9.49
CA VAL A 25 4.10 16.93 -8.36
C VAL A 25 3.74 18.40 -8.27
N GLU A 26 2.67 18.78 -8.95
CA GLU A 26 2.14 20.13 -8.92
C GLU A 26 1.45 20.40 -7.59
N ASN A 27 1.95 21.37 -6.82
CA ASN A 27 1.33 21.85 -5.59
C ASN A 27 0.92 23.30 -5.78
N LEU A 28 -0.36 23.55 -6.00
CA LEU A 28 -0.94 24.87 -6.24
C LEU A 28 -1.59 25.46 -4.99
N LEU A 29 -1.81 24.66 -3.95
CA LEU A 29 -2.40 25.11 -2.70
C LEU A 29 -1.34 25.54 -1.70
N LYS A 30 -1.64 26.62 -0.98
CA LYS A 30 -0.84 27.12 0.14
C LYS A 30 -1.13 26.27 1.39
N PRO A 31 -0.21 26.21 2.37
CA PRO A 31 -0.44 25.46 3.61
C PRO A 31 -1.77 25.77 4.32
N GLY A 32 -2.14 27.05 4.43
CA GLY A 32 -3.43 27.43 5.05
C GLY A 32 -4.67 26.95 4.29
N GLU A 33 -4.56 26.67 2.98
CA GLU A 33 -5.66 26.08 2.21
C GLU A 33 -5.74 24.57 2.43
N HIS A 34 -4.60 23.88 2.60
CA HIS A 34 -4.61 22.48 3.02
C HIS A 34 -5.28 22.33 4.39
N GLU A 35 -4.96 23.19 5.34
CA GLU A 35 -5.58 23.21 6.67
C GLU A 35 -7.08 23.51 6.62
N SER A 36 -7.49 24.54 5.85
CA SER A 36 -8.90 24.91 5.69
C SER A 36 -9.74 23.78 5.09
N LEU A 37 -9.27 23.18 3.99
CA LEU A 37 -9.93 22.04 3.36
C LEU A 37 -9.89 20.80 4.27
N GLY A 38 -8.76 20.54 4.93
CA GLY A 38 -8.62 19.44 5.88
C GLY A 38 -9.62 19.52 7.03
N LYS A 39 -9.91 20.72 7.54
CA LYS A 39 -10.98 20.94 8.53
C LYS A 39 -12.37 20.59 8.00
N GLN A 40 -12.68 20.92 6.75
CA GLN A 40 -13.97 20.54 6.15
C GLN A 40 -14.06 19.03 5.93
N LEU A 41 -12.97 18.39 5.47
CA LEU A 41 -12.88 16.94 5.33
C LEU A 41 -13.08 16.23 6.67
N ALA A 42 -12.44 16.71 7.74
CA ALA A 42 -12.61 16.17 9.09
C ALA A 42 -14.09 16.23 9.53
N GLY A 43 -14.75 17.37 9.29
CA GLY A 43 -16.19 17.52 9.56
C GLY A 43 -17.07 16.57 8.73
N PHE A 44 -16.72 16.35 7.46
CA PHE A 44 -17.41 15.36 6.63
C PHE A 44 -17.24 13.93 7.15
N PHE A 45 -16.03 13.52 7.53
CA PHE A 45 -15.80 12.17 8.04
C PHE A 45 -16.50 11.94 9.38
N GLU A 46 -16.54 12.95 10.25
CA GLU A 46 -17.30 12.89 11.50
C GLU A 46 -18.81 12.72 11.24
N ALA A 47 -19.37 13.53 10.33
CA ALA A 47 -20.79 13.43 9.95
C ALA A 47 -21.12 12.06 9.32
N ASN A 48 -20.26 11.57 8.43
CA ASN A 48 -20.42 10.26 7.79
C ASN A 48 -20.32 9.12 8.81
N ALA A 49 -19.38 9.18 9.76
CA ALA A 49 -19.25 8.17 10.82
C ALA A 49 -20.48 8.13 11.74
N LYS A 50 -21.12 9.28 12.00
CA LYS A 50 -22.36 9.39 12.78
C LYS A 50 -23.63 9.15 11.95
N GLN A 51 -23.51 8.98 10.64
CA GLN A 51 -24.64 8.92 9.69
C GLN A 51 -25.63 10.08 9.86
N SER A 52 -25.13 11.28 10.20
CA SER A 52 -25.95 12.44 10.51
C SER A 52 -25.28 13.72 10.05
N GLY A 53 -26.03 14.58 9.37
CA GLY A 53 -25.53 15.86 8.85
C GLY A 53 -24.57 15.75 7.66
N THR A 54 -24.50 14.60 7.00
CA THR A 54 -23.56 14.32 5.89
C THR A 54 -23.73 15.30 4.72
N ASP A 55 -24.96 15.63 4.32
CA ASP A 55 -25.22 16.53 3.18
C ASP A 55 -24.66 17.94 3.42
N LYS A 56 -24.89 18.48 4.62
CA LYS A 56 -24.36 19.79 5.03
C LYS A 56 -22.84 19.79 5.11
N ALA A 57 -22.24 18.68 5.55
CA ALA A 57 -20.79 18.56 5.59
C ALA A 57 -20.20 18.40 4.18
N PHE A 58 -20.88 17.69 3.29
CA PHE A 58 -20.52 17.58 1.87
C PHE A 58 -20.56 18.95 1.19
N GLU A 59 -21.61 19.74 1.42
CA GLU A 59 -21.75 21.11 0.89
C GLU A 59 -20.56 21.99 1.31
N LYS A 60 -20.14 21.93 2.58
CA LYS A 60 -18.96 22.66 3.06
C LYS A 60 -17.66 22.28 2.36
N VAL A 61 -17.45 20.98 2.09
CA VAL A 61 -16.29 20.53 1.31
C VAL A 61 -16.37 21.06 -0.12
N SER A 62 -17.54 20.94 -0.75
CA SER A 62 -17.80 21.44 -2.10
C SER A 62 -17.54 22.94 -2.23
N ASP A 63 -18.02 23.74 -1.28
CA ASP A 63 -17.84 25.19 -1.29
C ASP A 63 -16.38 25.60 -1.07
N GLU A 64 -15.65 24.89 -0.22
CA GLU A 64 -14.21 25.15 -0.06
C GLU A 64 -13.43 24.81 -1.34
N LEU A 65 -13.76 23.70 -2.00
CA LEU A 65 -13.17 23.35 -3.29
C LEU A 65 -13.51 24.39 -4.38
N LYS A 66 -14.73 24.94 -4.42
CA LYS A 66 -15.09 26.02 -5.35
C LYS A 66 -14.28 27.29 -5.12
N LYS A 67 -14.01 27.66 -3.86
CA LYS A 67 -13.14 28.83 -3.55
C LYS A 67 -11.73 28.60 -4.09
N ILE A 68 -11.19 27.41 -3.86
CA ILE A 68 -9.88 27.01 -4.38
C ILE A 68 -9.87 27.06 -5.90
N GLU A 69 -10.86 26.43 -6.56
CA GLU A 69 -11.02 26.41 -8.02
C GLU A 69 -11.04 27.81 -8.61
N ASN A 70 -11.80 28.72 -8.01
CA ASN A 70 -11.87 30.12 -8.44
C ASN A 70 -10.53 30.85 -8.36
N ARG A 71 -9.65 30.46 -7.42
CA ARG A 71 -8.32 31.03 -7.26
C ARG A 71 -7.30 30.41 -8.22
N VAL A 72 -7.23 29.07 -8.29
CA VAL A 72 -6.23 28.35 -9.09
C VAL A 72 -6.63 28.20 -10.56
N LYS A 73 -7.90 28.51 -10.90
CA LYS A 73 -8.49 28.37 -12.25
C LYS A 73 -8.38 26.95 -12.81
N ARG A 74 -8.50 25.97 -11.93
CA ARG A 74 -8.43 24.53 -12.22
C ARG A 74 -9.23 23.75 -11.19
N SER A 75 -9.81 22.64 -11.60
CA SER A 75 -10.48 21.72 -10.67
C SER A 75 -9.50 21.25 -9.59
N PRO A 76 -9.78 21.45 -8.29
CA PRO A 76 -8.90 20.95 -7.23
C PRO A 76 -8.89 19.41 -7.17
N LEU A 77 -9.91 18.75 -7.74
CA LEU A 77 -9.90 17.30 -7.93
C LEU A 77 -8.81 16.83 -8.90
N ALA A 78 -8.24 17.74 -9.71
CA ALA A 78 -7.10 17.46 -10.57
C ALA A 78 -5.75 17.53 -9.85
N LEU A 79 -5.74 17.83 -8.55
CA LEU A 79 -4.53 18.06 -7.75
C LEU A 79 -4.40 16.98 -6.65
N PRO A 80 -4.12 15.71 -7.01
CA PRO A 80 -4.11 14.60 -6.06
C PRO A 80 -3.11 14.81 -4.91
N SER A 81 -1.95 15.44 -5.16
CA SER A 81 -0.97 15.77 -4.12
C SER A 81 -1.51 16.78 -3.10
N ASP A 82 -2.12 17.87 -3.56
CA ASP A 82 -2.71 18.89 -2.68
C ASP A 82 -3.92 18.35 -1.90
N LEU A 83 -4.77 17.55 -2.55
CA LEU A 83 -5.85 16.85 -1.86
C LEU A 83 -5.31 15.88 -0.80
N GLY A 84 -4.19 15.20 -1.08
CA GLY A 84 -3.52 14.32 -0.14
C GLY A 84 -3.10 15.09 1.11
N LYS A 85 -2.45 16.25 0.93
CA LYS A 85 -2.04 17.12 2.04
C LYS A 85 -3.22 17.64 2.85
N ALA A 86 -4.31 18.05 2.19
CA ALA A 86 -5.52 18.48 2.89
C ALA A 86 -6.16 17.31 3.66
N PHE A 87 -6.21 16.12 3.07
CA PHE A 87 -6.71 14.93 3.74
C PHE A 87 -5.84 14.54 4.94
N TRP A 88 -4.52 14.62 4.81
CA TRP A 88 -3.58 14.43 5.92
C TRP A 88 -3.83 15.44 7.05
N ALA A 89 -4.07 16.72 6.73
CA ALA A 89 -4.41 17.74 7.71
C ALA A 89 -5.73 17.47 8.46
N SER A 90 -6.63 16.66 7.89
CA SER A 90 -7.90 16.31 8.54
C SER A 90 -7.77 15.44 9.79
N TYR A 91 -6.61 14.81 10.02
CA TYR A 91 -6.41 13.91 11.15
C TYR A 91 -6.13 14.63 12.48
N ASP A 92 -5.88 15.95 12.49
CA ASP A 92 -5.62 16.77 13.68
C ASP A 92 -4.56 16.14 14.61
N TYR A 93 -3.37 15.90 14.06
CA TYR A 93 -2.28 15.22 14.77
C TYR A 93 -1.73 16.03 15.94
N GLU A 94 -1.75 17.36 15.87
CA GLU A 94 -1.25 18.23 16.93
C GLU A 94 -2.03 18.02 18.24
N LYS A 95 -3.36 17.90 18.16
CA LYS A 95 -4.20 17.61 19.33
C LYS A 95 -3.87 16.26 19.96
N LYS A 96 -3.56 15.25 19.15
CA LYS A 96 -3.29 13.88 19.59
C LYS A 96 -1.85 13.66 20.06
N ALA A 97 -0.92 14.49 19.62
CA ALA A 97 0.49 14.40 19.98
C ALA A 97 0.74 14.51 21.49
N ASN A 98 -0.13 15.22 22.22
CA ASN A 98 -0.06 15.34 23.68
C ASN A 98 -0.27 14.00 24.41
N ALA A 99 -0.91 13.03 23.77
CA ALA A 99 -1.09 11.69 24.32
C ALA A 99 0.15 10.79 24.11
N LEU A 100 1.14 11.21 23.32
CA LEU A 100 2.30 10.40 22.98
C LEU A 100 3.43 10.59 23.99
N LYS A 101 4.20 9.52 24.23
CA LYS A 101 5.49 9.60 24.95
C LYS A 101 6.60 9.74 23.91
N LYS A 102 7.22 10.92 23.80
CA LYS A 102 8.33 11.16 22.88
C LYS A 102 9.63 10.58 23.45
N GLY A 103 10.45 9.96 22.61
CA GLY A 103 11.74 9.37 22.99
C GLY A 103 11.62 8.16 23.91
N GLY A 104 10.47 7.49 23.93
CA GLY A 104 10.23 6.34 24.78
C GLY A 104 9.05 5.49 24.31
N VAL A 105 9.01 4.24 24.79
CA VAL A 105 7.90 3.33 24.49
C VAL A 105 6.68 3.67 25.36
N LYS A 106 5.51 3.66 24.74
CA LYS A 106 4.20 3.68 25.40
C LYS A 106 3.38 2.48 24.95
N GLU A 107 2.80 1.75 25.90
CA GLU A 107 1.81 0.73 25.60
C GLU A 107 0.44 1.38 25.38
N LEU A 108 -0.24 0.95 24.32
CA LEU A 108 -1.51 1.47 23.85
C LEU A 108 -2.46 0.30 23.57
N SER A 109 -3.74 0.62 23.40
CA SER A 109 -4.76 -0.37 23.08
C SER A 109 -5.73 0.18 22.04
N CYS A 110 -6.06 -0.62 21.04
CA CYS A 110 -7.11 -0.32 20.06
C CYS A 110 -8.23 -1.37 20.12
N PRO A 111 -9.45 -1.06 19.65
CA PRO A 111 -10.48 -2.09 19.48
C PRO A 111 -9.98 -3.21 18.57
N LYS A 112 -10.35 -4.46 18.89
CA LYS A 112 -10.13 -5.57 17.96
C LYS A 112 -11.03 -5.45 16.71
N PRO A 113 -10.62 -6.03 15.57
CA PRO A 113 -11.48 -6.23 14.41
C PRO A 113 -12.78 -6.96 14.80
N LYS A 114 -13.86 -6.73 14.03
CA LYS A 114 -15.20 -7.20 14.38
C LYS A 114 -15.58 -8.49 13.66
N TYR A 115 -14.82 -9.57 13.86
CA TYR A 115 -15.31 -10.91 13.51
C TYR A 115 -15.79 -11.72 14.73
N GLY A 116 -15.40 -11.32 15.95
CA GLY A 116 -15.84 -11.93 17.22
C GLY A 116 -17.07 -11.28 17.89
N GLU A 117 -17.57 -11.92 18.96
CA GLU A 117 -18.82 -11.55 19.66
C GLU A 117 -18.67 -10.40 20.69
N ASP A 118 -17.46 -10.12 21.21
CA ASP A 118 -17.26 -9.07 22.23
C ASP A 118 -16.61 -7.79 21.67
N ALA A 119 -17.44 -6.78 21.41
CA ALA A 119 -17.03 -5.45 20.96
C ALA A 119 -16.14 -4.67 21.95
N LYS A 120 -15.94 -5.18 23.17
CA LYS A 120 -15.10 -4.56 24.21
C LYS A 120 -13.66 -5.08 24.21
N GLU A 121 -13.37 -6.17 23.49
CA GLU A 121 -12.01 -6.69 23.43
C GLU A 121 -11.07 -5.67 22.77
N LYS A 122 -9.88 -5.54 23.37
CA LYS A 122 -8.85 -4.63 22.90
C LYS A 122 -7.59 -5.40 22.53
N LEU A 123 -6.93 -4.93 21.49
CA LEU A 123 -5.59 -5.34 21.11
C LEU A 123 -4.59 -4.38 21.73
N THR A 124 -3.65 -4.89 22.52
CA THR A 124 -2.55 -4.12 23.08
C THR A 124 -1.37 -4.12 22.11
N TYR A 125 -0.73 -2.97 21.96
CA TYR A 125 0.47 -2.79 21.14
C TYR A 125 1.42 -1.78 21.81
N ALA A 126 2.67 -1.72 21.37
CA ALA A 126 3.64 -0.73 21.85
C ALA A 126 3.96 0.28 20.75
N LEU A 127 4.11 1.56 21.14
CA LEU A 127 4.44 2.65 20.24
C LEU A 127 5.67 3.41 20.74
N TRP A 128 6.60 3.68 19.83
CA TRP A 128 7.71 4.62 20.02
C TRP A 128 7.53 5.80 19.08
N ALA A 129 7.44 7.00 19.63
CA ALA A 129 7.57 8.24 18.87
C ALA A 129 8.98 8.82 19.08
N PRO A 130 9.68 9.28 18.04
CA PRO A 130 10.99 9.91 18.16
C PRO A 130 11.02 11.03 19.20
N ALA A 131 12.17 11.24 19.85
CA ALA A 131 12.32 12.33 20.83
C ALA A 131 12.00 13.71 20.22
N LYS A 132 12.38 13.88 18.94
CA LYS A 132 12.15 15.10 18.15
C LYS A 132 10.83 15.07 17.37
N TYR A 133 9.89 14.18 17.71
CA TYR A 133 8.60 14.08 17.02
C TYR A 133 7.86 15.43 17.00
N ASP A 134 7.52 15.88 15.79
CA ASP A 134 6.72 17.06 15.50
C ASP A 134 5.50 16.61 14.69
N ALA A 135 4.31 16.87 15.21
CA ALA A 135 3.04 16.43 14.62
C ALA A 135 2.67 17.19 13.33
N ARG A 136 3.41 18.26 13.00
CA ARG A 136 3.28 19.01 11.75
C ARG A 136 4.13 18.44 10.62
N LYS A 137 4.93 17.40 10.89
CA LYS A 137 5.76 16.70 9.92
C LYS A 137 5.23 15.29 9.73
N ALA A 138 5.31 14.77 8.52
CA ALA A 138 5.02 13.38 8.21
C ALA A 138 6.25 12.51 8.55
N TRP A 139 6.05 11.42 9.28
CA TRP A 139 7.09 10.51 9.75
C TRP A 139 6.97 9.12 9.14
N PRO A 140 8.09 8.46 8.76
CA PRO A 140 8.07 7.05 8.43
C PRO A 140 7.50 6.22 9.59
N LEU A 141 6.76 5.17 9.25
CA LEU A 141 6.19 4.22 10.21
C LEU A 141 6.73 2.81 9.94
N LEU A 142 7.27 2.17 10.95
CA LEU A 142 7.57 0.74 10.94
C LEU A 142 6.54 0.01 11.80
N ILE A 143 5.73 -0.84 11.17
CA ILE A 143 4.86 -1.80 11.84
C ILE A 143 5.68 -3.06 12.08
N LEU A 144 5.92 -3.39 13.35
CA LEU A 144 6.80 -4.45 13.78
C LEU A 144 5.99 -5.66 14.24
N VAL A 145 6.33 -6.83 13.71
CA VAL A 145 5.79 -8.12 14.19
C VAL A 145 6.97 -8.94 14.71
N GLY A 146 7.03 -9.09 16.03
CA GLY A 146 8.06 -9.87 16.69
C GLY A 146 7.88 -11.38 16.52
N ASP A 147 8.75 -12.13 17.20
CA ASP A 147 8.59 -13.58 17.29
C ASP A 147 7.42 -13.92 18.22
N LYS A 148 6.94 -15.17 18.15
CA LYS A 148 5.82 -15.64 18.97
C LYS A 148 6.10 -15.46 20.47
N GLY A 149 5.09 -15.00 21.21
CA GLY A 149 5.18 -14.76 22.65
C GLY A 149 5.98 -13.51 23.06
N GLN A 150 6.61 -12.81 22.12
CA GLN A 150 7.42 -11.64 22.44
C GLN A 150 6.53 -10.45 22.83
N LYS A 151 6.88 -9.80 23.95
CA LYS A 151 6.21 -8.58 24.38
C LYS A 151 6.54 -7.42 23.42
N PRO A 152 5.55 -6.63 22.95
CA PRO A 152 5.80 -5.53 22.02
C PRO A 152 6.77 -4.45 22.52
N SER A 153 6.70 -4.09 23.80
CA SER A 153 7.56 -3.08 24.37
C SER A 153 9.02 -3.53 24.36
N ASP A 154 9.27 -4.78 24.77
CA ASP A 154 10.59 -5.38 24.78
C ASP A 154 11.14 -5.53 23.35
N HIS A 155 10.29 -5.88 22.38
CA HIS A 155 10.68 -5.91 20.96
C HIS A 155 11.25 -4.56 20.51
N ILE A 156 10.59 -3.45 20.84
CA ILE A 156 11.10 -2.11 20.48
C ILE A 156 12.36 -1.77 21.29
N THR A 157 12.37 -1.97 22.61
CA THR A 157 13.48 -1.51 23.45
C THR A 157 14.76 -2.30 23.25
N GLU A 158 14.65 -3.59 22.93
CA GLU A 158 15.79 -4.51 22.86
C GLU A 158 16.22 -4.88 21.44
N LYS A 159 15.29 -4.87 20.45
CA LYS A 159 15.59 -5.31 19.07
C LYS A 159 15.68 -4.17 18.06
N TRP A 160 15.40 -2.95 18.50
CA TRP A 160 15.47 -1.71 17.73
C TRP A 160 16.20 -0.64 18.52
N THR A 161 17.52 -0.76 18.60
CA THR A 161 18.40 0.08 19.43
C THR A 161 19.18 1.13 18.65
N ASP A 162 19.21 1.03 17.32
CA ASP A 162 19.89 1.97 16.45
C ASP A 162 19.30 3.39 16.60
N ALA A 163 20.18 4.36 16.83
CA ALA A 163 19.78 5.73 17.09
C ALA A 163 19.14 6.39 15.87
N ALA A 164 19.60 6.08 14.65
CA ALA A 164 19.06 6.66 13.44
C ALA A 164 17.62 6.18 13.19
N VAL A 165 17.32 4.91 13.50
CA VAL A 165 15.95 4.40 13.46
C VAL A 165 15.07 5.09 14.49
N ARG A 166 15.51 5.14 15.76
CA ARG A 166 14.74 5.72 16.87
C ARG A 166 14.46 7.21 16.72
N ASP A 167 15.38 7.94 16.10
CA ASP A 167 15.25 9.36 15.84
C ASP A 167 14.53 9.66 14.52
N GLY A 168 14.49 8.69 13.59
CA GLY A 168 14.01 8.87 12.23
C GLY A 168 12.61 8.32 11.95
N ALA A 169 12.09 7.41 12.77
CA ALA A 169 10.81 6.76 12.51
C ALA A 169 9.93 6.55 13.75
N VAL A 170 8.63 6.49 13.51
CA VAL A 170 7.67 5.94 14.46
C VAL A 170 7.73 4.41 14.37
N LEU A 171 7.78 3.74 15.52
CA LEU A 171 7.77 2.27 15.60
C LEU A 171 6.50 1.81 16.31
N ALA A 172 5.77 0.86 15.74
CA ALA A 172 4.60 0.27 16.36
C ALA A 172 4.70 -1.26 16.34
N ALA A 173 4.84 -1.89 17.50
CA ALA A 173 4.99 -3.33 17.63
C ALA A 173 3.68 -4.02 18.04
N VAL A 174 3.32 -5.10 17.34
CA VAL A 174 2.13 -5.91 17.56
C VAL A 174 2.50 -7.23 18.24
N THR A 175 1.70 -7.69 19.19
CA THR A 175 1.94 -8.96 19.92
C THR A 175 1.52 -10.17 19.09
N MET A 176 2.47 -11.01 18.66
CA MET A 176 2.16 -12.38 18.24
C MET A 176 2.09 -13.29 19.49
N PRO A 177 0.98 -14.02 19.73
CA PRO A 177 0.87 -14.93 20.86
C PRO A 177 1.82 -16.12 20.69
N GLU A 178 2.19 -16.76 21.80
CA GLU A 178 3.07 -17.94 21.78
C GLU A 178 2.41 -19.16 21.10
N GLY A 179 1.07 -19.22 21.12
CA GLY A 179 0.26 -20.34 20.66
C GLY A 179 0.03 -20.39 19.15
N ASP A 180 -1.23 -20.22 18.71
CA ASP A 180 -1.66 -20.41 17.33
C ASP A 180 -1.04 -19.39 16.35
N VAL A 181 0.18 -19.68 15.90
CA VAL A 181 0.92 -18.93 14.88
C VAL A 181 0.34 -19.18 13.48
N ALA A 182 -0.42 -20.25 13.27
CA ALA A 182 -0.99 -20.56 11.96
C ALA A 182 -2.07 -19.56 11.56
N SER A 183 -2.92 -19.12 12.50
CA SER A 183 -3.91 -18.05 12.23
C SER A 183 -3.29 -16.68 11.96
N TRP A 184 -1.98 -16.52 12.18
CA TRP A 184 -1.28 -15.23 12.03
C TRP A 184 -0.94 -14.84 10.59
N ILE A 185 -1.28 -15.68 9.62
CA ILE A 185 -1.23 -15.36 8.18
C ILE A 185 -2.63 -15.18 7.58
N GLU A 186 -3.67 -15.28 8.40
CA GLU A 186 -5.06 -15.17 7.98
C GLU A 186 -5.69 -13.85 8.44
N LEU A 187 -6.72 -13.39 7.71
CA LEU A 187 -7.56 -12.28 8.17
C LEU A 187 -8.53 -12.74 9.25
N ALA A 188 -9.07 -13.93 9.10
CA ALA A 188 -9.95 -14.56 10.05
C ALA A 188 -9.84 -16.08 9.91
N THR A 189 -10.08 -16.80 10.99
CA THR A 189 -10.13 -18.26 11.01
C THR A 189 -11.49 -18.71 11.52
N GLN A 190 -11.88 -19.93 11.20
CA GLN A 190 -13.10 -20.54 11.72
C GLN A 190 -12.74 -21.66 12.70
N ASP A 191 -13.37 -21.71 13.86
CA ASP A 191 -13.20 -22.84 14.79
C ASP A 191 -14.10 -24.03 14.42
N GLY A 192 -13.96 -25.13 15.17
CA GLY A 192 -14.69 -26.37 14.91
C GLY A 192 -16.22 -26.25 15.02
N ASP A 193 -16.72 -25.22 15.72
CA ASP A 193 -18.15 -24.93 15.86
C ASP A 193 -18.65 -23.94 14.79
N GLY A 194 -17.78 -23.57 13.84
CA GLY A 194 -18.11 -22.65 12.78
C GLY A 194 -18.01 -21.17 13.18
N LYS A 195 -17.52 -20.83 14.38
CA LYS A 195 -17.37 -19.43 14.80
C LYS A 195 -16.13 -18.80 14.18
N VAL A 196 -16.30 -17.61 13.62
CA VAL A 196 -15.20 -16.84 13.02
C VAL A 196 -14.44 -16.08 14.12
N LYS A 197 -13.12 -16.15 14.08
CA LYS A 197 -12.19 -15.44 14.97
C LYS A 197 -11.25 -14.57 14.15
N ASP A 198 -10.82 -13.44 14.72
CA ASP A 198 -9.86 -12.57 14.06
C ASP A 198 -8.51 -13.26 13.91
N GLY A 199 -7.93 -13.21 12.71
CA GLY A 199 -6.57 -13.67 12.45
C GLY A 199 -5.52 -12.59 12.68
N GLY A 200 -4.24 -12.96 12.61
CA GLY A 200 -3.13 -12.04 12.86
C GLY A 200 -3.08 -10.86 11.87
N LEU A 201 -3.47 -11.05 10.61
CA LEU A 201 -3.48 -9.96 9.63
C LEU A 201 -4.47 -8.87 10.05
N SER A 202 -5.65 -9.24 10.56
CA SER A 202 -6.64 -8.26 11.02
C SER A 202 -6.14 -7.50 12.25
N ASN A 203 -5.38 -8.14 13.15
CA ASN A 203 -4.76 -7.46 14.30
C ASN A 203 -3.72 -6.42 13.87
N VAL A 204 -2.84 -6.78 12.93
CA VAL A 204 -1.83 -5.84 12.42
C VAL A 204 -2.49 -4.67 11.68
N LEU A 205 -3.55 -4.91 10.90
CA LEU A 205 -4.35 -3.84 10.29
C LEU A 205 -5.03 -2.93 11.31
N ALA A 206 -5.57 -3.49 12.40
CA ALA A 206 -6.18 -2.71 13.47
C ALA A 206 -5.17 -1.75 14.11
N VAL A 207 -3.95 -2.23 14.40
CA VAL A 207 -2.86 -1.38 14.91
C VAL A 207 -2.47 -0.31 13.89
N TYR A 208 -2.26 -0.68 12.62
CA TYR A 208 -1.96 0.30 11.57
C TYR A 208 -3.03 1.40 11.49
N PHE A 209 -4.31 1.03 11.52
CA PHE A 209 -5.42 1.97 11.45
C PHE A 209 -5.61 2.83 12.70
N ASP A 210 -5.19 2.36 13.86
CA ASP A 210 -5.17 3.15 15.09
C ASP A 210 -3.98 4.13 15.07
N VAL A 211 -2.78 3.62 14.78
CA VAL A 211 -1.53 4.40 14.75
C VAL A 211 -1.64 5.57 13.79
N ARG A 212 -2.08 5.37 12.55
CA ARG A 212 -2.23 6.46 11.57
C ARG A 212 -3.19 7.57 11.97
N LYS A 213 -4.08 7.32 12.95
CA LYS A 213 -4.96 8.34 13.51
C LYS A 213 -4.27 9.10 14.64
N LEU A 214 -3.31 8.50 15.33
CA LEU A 214 -2.64 9.04 16.50
C LEU A 214 -1.36 9.81 16.17
N VAL A 215 -0.62 9.35 15.17
CA VAL A 215 0.68 9.90 14.76
C VAL A 215 0.65 10.39 13.32
N ALA A 216 1.37 11.48 13.10
CA ALA A 216 1.55 12.19 11.85
C ALA A 216 2.47 11.38 10.92
N ILE A 217 1.94 10.33 10.29
CA ILE A 217 2.73 9.43 9.45
C ILE A 217 2.81 9.92 8.01
N ASP A 218 3.89 9.55 7.35
CA ASP A 218 4.04 9.59 5.90
C ASP A 218 3.50 8.29 5.32
N PHE A 219 2.38 8.38 4.61
CA PHE A 219 1.68 7.22 4.06
C PHE A 219 2.45 6.53 2.93
N ASP A 220 3.40 7.23 2.31
CA ASP A 220 4.29 6.63 1.32
C ASP A 220 5.55 6.04 1.98
N ARG A 221 5.62 6.02 3.31
CA ARG A 221 6.75 5.50 4.09
C ARG A 221 6.29 4.65 5.27
N VAL A 222 5.33 3.76 5.01
CA VAL A 222 4.85 2.75 5.96
C VAL A 222 5.43 1.39 5.60
N TYR A 223 6.19 0.77 6.51
CA TYR A 223 6.89 -0.50 6.26
C TYR A 223 6.40 -1.56 7.22
N LEU A 224 6.36 -2.80 6.76
CA LEU A 224 6.17 -3.97 7.60
C LEU A 224 7.53 -4.59 7.90
N VAL A 225 7.83 -4.87 9.17
CA VAL A 225 9.07 -5.55 9.55
C VAL A 225 8.78 -6.73 10.48
N GLY A 226 9.10 -7.93 10.03
CA GLY A 226 8.92 -9.17 10.79
C GLY A 226 10.24 -9.68 11.36
N SER A 227 10.20 -10.32 12.53
CA SER A 227 11.33 -11.08 13.09
C SER A 227 10.90 -12.50 13.47
N GLY A 228 11.73 -13.51 13.20
CA GLY A 228 11.38 -14.91 13.50
C GLY A 228 10.10 -15.34 12.78
N GLU A 229 9.10 -15.86 13.51
CA GLU A 229 7.79 -16.19 12.94
C GLU A 229 7.03 -14.97 12.38
N GLY A 230 7.33 -13.77 12.88
CA GLY A 230 6.75 -12.52 12.38
C GLY A 230 7.04 -12.26 10.90
N VAL A 231 8.10 -12.84 10.33
CA VAL A 231 8.43 -12.72 8.89
C VAL A 231 7.30 -13.28 8.02
N ARG A 232 6.70 -14.41 8.41
CA ARG A 232 5.59 -15.03 7.66
C ARG A 232 4.37 -14.12 7.65
N THR A 233 4.03 -13.50 8.78
CA THR A 233 2.91 -12.57 8.91
C THR A 233 3.08 -11.34 8.03
N VAL A 234 4.24 -10.67 8.09
CA VAL A 234 4.44 -9.45 7.28
C VAL A 234 4.47 -9.76 5.78
N CYS A 235 4.96 -10.94 5.39
CA CYS A 235 4.92 -11.36 4.00
C CYS A 235 3.50 -11.76 3.54
N ALA A 236 2.71 -12.41 4.39
CA ALA A 236 1.30 -12.65 4.09
C ALA A 236 0.52 -11.33 3.95
N MET A 237 0.80 -10.36 4.82
CA MET A 237 0.22 -9.02 4.75
C MET A 237 0.58 -8.31 3.44
N GLY A 238 1.86 -8.30 3.05
CA GLY A 238 2.32 -7.69 1.81
C GLY A 238 1.68 -8.32 0.57
N ALA A 239 1.44 -9.64 0.59
CA ALA A 239 0.74 -10.32 -0.49
C ALA A 239 -0.74 -9.91 -0.60
N ARG A 240 -1.39 -9.66 0.54
CA ARG A 240 -2.83 -9.37 0.60
C ARG A 240 -3.17 -7.89 0.39
N PHE A 241 -2.28 -6.99 0.82
CA PHE A 241 -2.46 -5.54 0.79
C PHE A 241 -1.22 -4.85 0.21
N PRO A 242 -0.82 -5.19 -1.03
CA PRO A 242 0.46 -4.74 -1.60
C PRO A 242 0.55 -3.23 -1.77
N ASP A 243 -0.58 -2.53 -1.74
CA ASP A 243 -0.70 -1.10 -1.95
C ASP A 243 -0.73 -0.27 -0.66
N PHE A 244 -0.73 -0.91 0.52
CA PHE A 244 -0.78 -0.21 1.81
C PHE A 244 0.61 0.20 2.31
N PHE A 245 1.65 -0.46 1.82
CA PHE A 245 2.99 -0.40 2.39
C PHE A 245 4.01 0.00 1.33
N ALA A 246 5.07 0.66 1.78
CA ALA A 246 6.23 1.02 0.99
C ALA A 246 7.19 -0.17 0.79
N GLY A 247 7.18 -1.15 1.71
CA GLY A 247 8.01 -2.33 1.60
C GLY A 247 7.82 -3.30 2.79
N VAL A 248 8.38 -4.51 2.63
CA VAL A 248 8.39 -5.57 3.66
C VAL A 248 9.82 -5.98 3.96
N ALA A 249 10.21 -5.98 5.24
CA ALA A 249 11.50 -6.49 5.68
C ALA A 249 11.35 -7.70 6.62
N GLY A 250 12.19 -8.72 6.44
CA GLY A 250 12.27 -9.88 7.32
C GLY A 250 13.62 -9.95 8.04
N ARG A 251 13.61 -10.30 9.33
CA ARG A 251 14.81 -10.50 10.17
C ARG A 251 14.82 -11.90 10.77
N SER A 252 15.88 -12.67 10.52
CA SER A 252 16.13 -13.98 11.12
C SER A 252 14.90 -14.90 11.08
N GLY A 253 14.31 -15.05 9.90
CA GLY A 253 13.07 -15.79 9.70
C GLY A 253 12.87 -16.16 8.24
N ASP A 254 11.72 -16.77 7.95
CA ASP A 254 11.42 -17.29 6.61
C ASP A 254 10.04 -16.85 6.11
N THR A 255 9.83 -16.92 4.80
CA THR A 255 8.54 -16.64 4.18
C THR A 255 7.67 -17.91 4.15
N LEU A 256 6.41 -17.74 3.68
CA LEU A 256 5.59 -18.87 3.27
C LEU A 256 6.21 -19.57 2.06
N LYS A 257 6.15 -20.90 2.03
CA LYS A 257 6.67 -21.73 0.93
C LYS A 257 6.08 -21.36 -0.43
N GLU A 258 4.78 -21.12 -0.46
CA GLU A 258 4.02 -20.81 -1.68
C GLU A 258 3.55 -19.35 -1.69
N LEU A 259 4.40 -18.42 -1.24
CA LEU A 259 4.10 -17.00 -1.32
C LEU A 259 3.93 -16.59 -2.80
N ALA A 260 2.81 -15.91 -3.10
CA ALA A 260 2.57 -15.32 -4.42
C ALA A 260 3.56 -14.18 -4.68
N ILE A 261 4.03 -14.04 -5.92
CA ILE A 261 5.06 -13.05 -6.30
C ILE A 261 4.44 -11.82 -6.99
N GLU A 262 3.23 -11.97 -7.54
CA GLU A 262 2.52 -10.95 -8.30
C GLU A 262 2.21 -9.69 -7.47
N PRO A 263 1.71 -9.80 -6.23
CA PRO A 263 1.53 -8.63 -5.37
C PRO A 263 2.84 -7.88 -5.10
N TYR A 264 3.96 -8.61 -5.14
CA TYR A 264 5.28 -8.07 -4.85
C TYR A 264 5.91 -7.31 -5.99
N ARG A 265 5.36 -7.33 -7.22
CA ARG A 265 5.94 -6.57 -8.36
C ARG A 265 6.26 -5.10 -8.06
N ASN A 266 5.45 -4.46 -7.24
CA ASN A 266 5.63 -3.06 -6.85
C ASN A 266 5.91 -2.88 -5.35
N LEU A 267 6.06 -3.97 -4.60
CA LEU A 267 6.30 -3.95 -3.16
C LEU A 267 7.69 -4.53 -2.87
N PRO A 268 8.70 -3.69 -2.65
CA PRO A 268 10.06 -4.15 -2.44
C PRO A 268 10.20 -4.93 -1.13
N THR A 269 11.13 -5.88 -1.13
CA THR A 269 11.45 -6.73 0.02
C THR A 269 12.93 -6.68 0.38
N LEU A 270 13.23 -6.80 1.68
CA LEU A 270 14.58 -7.04 2.19
C LEU A 270 14.57 -8.18 3.22
N PHE A 271 15.49 -9.14 3.11
CA PHE A 271 15.64 -10.21 4.08
C PHE A 271 17.05 -10.20 4.71
N ALA A 272 17.08 -9.92 6.01
CA ALA A 272 18.23 -9.99 6.90
C ALA A 272 18.23 -11.36 7.62
N GLY A 273 19.09 -12.28 7.20
CA GLY A 273 19.04 -13.68 7.67
C GLY A 273 17.85 -14.46 7.08
N ALA A 274 17.85 -14.62 5.75
CA ALA A 274 16.81 -15.31 4.99
C ALA A 274 16.84 -16.83 5.19
N GLY A 275 15.68 -17.44 5.39
CA GLY A 275 15.50 -18.89 5.29
C GLY A 275 15.43 -19.40 3.84
N GLY A 276 15.14 -20.69 3.70
CA GLY A 276 15.06 -21.35 2.39
C GLY A 276 13.92 -20.81 1.53
N ASN A 277 12.72 -20.63 2.11
CA ASN A 277 11.56 -20.14 1.35
C ASN A 277 11.77 -18.69 0.88
N ALA A 278 12.40 -17.84 1.69
CA ALA A 278 12.71 -16.46 1.35
C ALA A 278 13.71 -16.39 0.20
N THR A 279 14.70 -17.29 0.19
CA THR A 279 15.66 -17.42 -0.92
C THR A 279 14.97 -17.86 -2.21
N ASP A 280 14.12 -18.88 -2.14
CA ASP A 280 13.33 -19.36 -3.28
C ASP A 280 12.35 -18.29 -3.80
N PHE A 281 11.73 -17.54 -2.89
CA PHE A 281 10.85 -16.43 -3.22
C PHE A 281 11.59 -15.31 -3.98
N ALA A 282 12.74 -14.87 -3.49
CA ALA A 282 13.56 -13.85 -4.17
C ALA A 282 14.03 -14.34 -5.56
N LYS A 283 14.35 -15.64 -5.67
CA LYS A 283 14.67 -16.25 -6.96
C LYS A 283 13.48 -16.20 -7.92
N ARG A 284 12.27 -16.57 -7.47
CA ARG A 284 11.04 -16.53 -8.28
C ARG A 284 10.71 -15.11 -8.75
N LEU A 285 10.92 -14.10 -7.90
CA LEU A 285 10.80 -12.70 -8.30
C LEU A 285 11.79 -12.34 -9.42
N THR A 286 13.05 -12.72 -9.26
CA THR A 286 14.10 -12.50 -10.28
C THR A 286 13.77 -13.19 -11.60
N ASP A 287 13.32 -14.45 -11.56
CA ASP A 287 12.91 -15.22 -12.75
C ASP A 287 11.72 -14.54 -13.47
N ALA A 288 10.80 -13.95 -12.71
CA ALA A 288 9.68 -13.15 -13.22
C ALA A 288 10.08 -11.71 -13.64
N LYS A 289 11.37 -11.35 -13.51
CA LYS A 289 11.94 -10.03 -13.79
C LYS A 289 11.38 -8.92 -12.90
N TYR A 290 11.05 -9.26 -11.66
CA TYR A 290 10.69 -8.31 -10.61
C TYR A 290 11.96 -8.03 -9.80
N ASP A 291 12.65 -6.94 -10.12
CA ASP A 291 13.91 -6.56 -9.46
C ASP A 291 13.66 -5.74 -8.20
N ASN A 292 13.12 -6.40 -7.17
CA ASN A 292 12.66 -5.74 -5.96
C ASN A 292 12.77 -6.60 -4.69
N SER A 293 13.66 -7.60 -4.70
CA SER A 293 13.97 -8.40 -3.51
C SER A 293 15.47 -8.35 -3.20
N THR A 294 15.80 -7.89 -2.00
CA THR A 294 17.17 -7.79 -1.52
C THR A 294 17.43 -8.87 -0.47
N LEU A 295 18.30 -9.84 -0.79
CA LEU A 295 18.82 -10.79 0.19
C LEU A 295 20.13 -10.23 0.77
N LYS A 296 20.15 -9.92 2.07
CA LYS A 296 21.35 -9.41 2.76
C LYS A 296 21.48 -10.11 4.12
N PRO A 297 22.03 -11.35 4.16
CA PRO A 297 22.05 -12.17 5.37
C PRO A 297 22.60 -11.48 6.63
N GLU A 298 23.63 -10.66 6.46
CA GLU A 298 24.33 -9.95 7.55
C GLU A 298 23.77 -8.55 7.84
N ALA A 299 22.63 -8.18 7.26
CA ALA A 299 22.03 -6.86 7.44
C ALA A 299 21.70 -6.59 8.92
N LYS A 300 22.08 -5.41 9.38
CA LYS A 300 21.78 -4.88 10.71
C LYS A 300 20.66 -3.85 10.64
N GLU A 301 20.24 -3.32 11.78
CA GLU A 301 19.20 -2.28 11.87
C GLU A 301 19.50 -1.07 10.95
N ALA A 302 20.76 -0.62 10.91
CA ALA A 302 21.19 0.48 10.05
C ALA A 302 21.04 0.17 8.54
N ASP A 303 21.24 -1.09 8.13
CA ASP A 303 21.05 -1.51 6.74
C ASP A 303 19.58 -1.52 6.36
N ILE A 304 18.72 -2.02 7.27
CA ILE A 304 17.26 -1.99 7.10
C ILE A 304 16.78 -0.53 7.03
N TRP A 305 17.34 0.35 7.87
CA TRP A 305 17.00 1.77 7.86
C TRP A 305 17.40 2.46 6.56
N ALA A 306 18.61 2.20 6.05
CA ALA A 306 19.06 2.70 4.76
C ALA A 306 18.12 2.23 3.63
N TRP A 307 17.80 0.94 3.60
CA TRP A 307 16.84 0.39 2.66
C TRP A 307 15.46 1.07 2.77
N ILE A 308 14.96 1.32 3.98
CA ILE A 308 13.72 2.07 4.22
C ILE A 308 13.81 3.51 3.67
N GLN A 309 14.96 4.19 3.76
CA GLN A 309 15.11 5.52 3.15
C GLN A 309 15.02 5.48 1.64
N ASP A 310 15.59 4.45 1.02
CA ASP A 310 15.72 4.35 -0.44
C ASP A 310 14.45 3.85 -1.14
N HIS A 311 13.49 3.30 -0.38
CA HIS A 311 12.29 2.66 -0.93
C HIS A 311 10.99 3.33 -0.42
N PRO A 312 10.69 4.59 -0.79
CA PRO A 312 9.35 5.12 -0.61
C PRO A 312 8.34 4.37 -1.51
N ARG A 313 7.09 4.33 -1.08
CA ARG A 313 6.01 3.66 -1.81
C ARG A 313 5.76 4.33 -3.16
N VAL A 314 5.58 3.50 -4.18
CA VAL A 314 5.03 3.94 -5.46
C VAL A 314 3.51 3.78 -5.42
N SER A 315 2.79 4.81 -4.98
CA SER A 315 1.34 4.74 -4.72
C SER A 315 0.47 4.53 -5.97
N ASN A 316 0.99 4.91 -7.14
CA ASN A 316 0.33 4.82 -8.44
C ASN A 316 1.31 4.18 -9.46
N PRO A 317 1.63 2.88 -9.34
CA PRO A 317 2.61 2.24 -10.22
C PRO A 317 2.04 2.11 -11.63
N VAL A 318 2.93 2.17 -12.62
CA VAL A 318 2.60 2.06 -14.05
C VAL A 318 2.00 0.70 -14.39
N ASN A 319 2.47 -0.36 -13.72
CA ASN A 319 2.05 -1.73 -13.96
C ASN A 319 1.44 -2.31 -12.68
N VAL A 320 0.34 -3.04 -12.79
CA VAL A 320 -0.31 -3.74 -11.69
C VAL A 320 -0.58 -5.16 -12.12
N VAL A 321 -0.21 -6.13 -11.29
CA VAL A 321 -0.52 -7.54 -11.51
C VAL A 321 -1.34 -8.03 -10.33
N ILE A 322 -2.45 -8.67 -10.62
CA ILE A 322 -3.32 -9.33 -9.65
C ILE A 322 -3.40 -10.79 -10.04
N SER A 323 -3.14 -11.68 -9.08
CA SER A 323 -3.44 -13.10 -9.19
C SER A 323 -4.14 -13.54 -7.93
N ALA A 324 -5.29 -14.17 -8.06
CA ALA A 324 -6.10 -14.55 -6.92
C ALA A 324 -6.90 -15.84 -7.17
N PRO A 325 -7.06 -16.69 -6.14
CA PRO A 325 -7.86 -17.89 -6.22
C PRO A 325 -9.37 -17.55 -6.27
N PRO A 326 -10.23 -18.50 -6.68
CA PRO A 326 -11.68 -18.33 -6.71
C PRO A 326 -12.27 -17.70 -5.44
N GLN A 327 -13.45 -17.10 -5.59
CA GLN A 327 -14.26 -16.53 -4.51
C GLN A 327 -13.55 -15.43 -3.70
N THR A 328 -12.50 -14.82 -4.26
CA THR A 328 -11.72 -13.79 -3.60
C THR A 328 -11.95 -12.45 -4.27
N GLN A 329 -12.47 -11.47 -3.53
CA GLN A 329 -12.33 -10.07 -3.94
C GLN A 329 -10.91 -9.61 -3.63
N THR A 330 -10.26 -8.97 -4.59
CA THR A 330 -8.90 -8.46 -4.42
C THR A 330 -8.71 -7.12 -5.10
N ARG A 331 -7.86 -6.29 -4.51
CA ARG A 331 -7.46 -4.99 -5.03
C ARG A 331 -5.96 -4.86 -4.89
N ALA A 332 -5.32 -4.39 -5.95
CA ALA A 332 -3.95 -3.95 -5.90
C ALA A 332 -3.89 -2.57 -6.56
N TYR A 333 -3.36 -1.59 -5.83
CA TYR A 333 -3.16 -0.24 -6.34
C TYR A 333 -4.46 0.39 -6.87
N TRP A 334 -4.49 0.71 -8.16
CA TRP A 334 -5.61 1.34 -8.85
C TRP A 334 -6.53 0.34 -9.58
N VAL A 335 -6.30 -0.96 -9.42
CA VAL A 335 -7.10 -2.04 -10.03
C VAL A 335 -7.75 -2.89 -8.95
N GLN A 336 -9.02 -3.19 -9.12
CA GLN A 336 -9.76 -4.14 -8.31
C GLN A 336 -10.44 -5.16 -9.21
N VAL A 337 -10.41 -6.41 -8.78
CA VAL A 337 -11.21 -7.48 -9.35
C VAL A 337 -12.30 -7.82 -8.32
N PRO A 338 -13.60 -7.71 -8.66
CA PRO A 338 -14.69 -8.21 -7.82
C PRO A 338 -14.56 -9.70 -7.53
N GLN A 339 -15.42 -10.26 -6.69
CA GLN A 339 -15.47 -11.70 -6.47
C GLN A 339 -15.82 -12.45 -7.76
N PHE A 340 -15.20 -13.62 -7.97
CA PHE A 340 -15.29 -14.42 -9.19
C PHE A 340 -15.29 -15.92 -8.89
N ASP A 341 -15.69 -16.75 -9.86
CA ASP A 341 -15.83 -18.20 -9.67
C ASP A 341 -14.58 -19.02 -10.02
N ALA A 342 -13.69 -18.49 -10.84
CA ALA A 342 -12.47 -19.15 -11.31
C ALA A 342 -11.23 -18.33 -10.95
N ALA A 343 -10.07 -18.97 -10.78
CA ALA A 343 -8.83 -18.23 -10.53
C ALA A 343 -8.60 -17.16 -11.60
N VAL A 344 -8.15 -15.97 -11.18
CA VAL A 344 -7.92 -14.85 -12.08
C VAL A 344 -6.46 -14.48 -12.16
N HIS A 345 -6.06 -14.00 -13.34
CA HIS A 345 -4.82 -13.30 -13.56
C HIS A 345 -5.12 -12.02 -14.34
N VAL A 346 -4.75 -10.86 -13.80
CA VAL A 346 -4.97 -9.56 -14.42
C VAL A 346 -3.66 -8.78 -14.40
N GLU A 347 -3.19 -8.40 -15.58
CA GLU A 347 -2.10 -7.44 -15.77
C GLU A 347 -2.69 -6.15 -16.35
N ALA A 348 -2.46 -5.02 -15.66
CA ALA A 348 -2.90 -3.72 -16.11
C ALA A 348 -1.72 -2.76 -16.18
N THR A 349 -1.64 -2.01 -17.27
CA THR A 349 -0.61 -1.00 -17.51
C THR A 349 -1.26 0.34 -17.81
N VAL A 350 -0.72 1.42 -17.26
CA VAL A 350 -1.12 2.80 -17.59
C VAL A 350 0.01 3.53 -18.31
N ASP A 351 -0.27 4.10 -19.46
CA ASP A 351 0.61 5.01 -20.17
C ASP A 351 -0.02 6.40 -20.18
N ARG A 352 0.49 7.27 -19.30
CA ARG A 352 0.04 8.66 -19.20
C ARG A 352 0.35 9.46 -20.47
N GLY A 353 1.47 9.17 -21.15
CA GLY A 353 1.91 9.91 -22.34
C GLY A 353 0.92 9.78 -23.50
N THR A 354 0.34 8.60 -23.67
CA THR A 354 -0.72 8.34 -24.66
C THR A 354 -2.13 8.34 -24.07
N ASN A 355 -2.27 8.65 -22.78
CA ASN A 355 -3.50 8.56 -22.01
C ASN A 355 -4.24 7.22 -22.19
N THR A 356 -3.49 6.11 -22.15
CA THR A 356 -3.98 4.76 -22.42
C THR A 356 -3.88 3.87 -21.20
N ILE A 357 -4.91 3.08 -20.93
CA ILE A 357 -4.87 1.98 -19.97
C ILE A 357 -5.07 0.66 -20.73
N THR A 358 -4.15 -0.27 -20.56
CA THR A 358 -4.24 -1.62 -21.13
C THR A 358 -4.49 -2.62 -20.01
N ILE A 359 -5.43 -3.53 -20.21
CA ILE A 359 -5.79 -4.61 -19.29
C ILE A 359 -5.75 -5.92 -20.09
N ASP A 360 -4.89 -6.82 -19.68
CA ASP A 360 -4.87 -8.21 -20.10
C ASP A 360 -5.32 -9.08 -18.93
N ALA A 361 -6.39 -9.86 -19.12
CA ALA A 361 -7.07 -10.54 -18.02
C ALA A 361 -7.56 -11.93 -18.43
N ASP A 362 -7.23 -12.93 -17.62
CA ASP A 362 -7.72 -14.30 -17.67
C ASP A 362 -8.59 -14.60 -16.45
N GLY A 363 -9.73 -15.27 -16.68
CA GLY A 363 -10.68 -15.68 -15.63
C GLY A 363 -11.54 -14.54 -15.07
N ALA A 364 -11.12 -13.28 -15.19
CA ALA A 364 -11.91 -12.13 -14.76
C ALA A 364 -12.95 -11.75 -15.82
N THR A 365 -14.20 -11.54 -15.41
CA THR A 365 -15.27 -11.01 -16.26
C THR A 365 -15.42 -9.50 -16.14
N GLU A 366 -14.91 -8.92 -15.05
CA GLU A 366 -15.01 -7.49 -14.75
C GLU A 366 -13.76 -6.99 -14.01
N VAL A 367 -13.39 -5.74 -14.25
CA VAL A 367 -12.44 -4.99 -13.41
C VAL A 367 -12.99 -3.62 -13.05
N ILE A 368 -12.57 -3.11 -11.89
CA ILE A 368 -12.87 -1.75 -11.43
C ILE A 368 -11.54 -0.98 -11.34
N LEU A 369 -11.46 0.11 -12.09
CA LEU A 369 -10.34 1.04 -12.07
C LEU A 369 -10.65 2.23 -11.16
N PHE A 370 -9.66 2.62 -10.38
CA PHE A 370 -9.66 3.81 -9.55
C PHE A 370 -8.68 4.82 -10.15
N LEU A 371 -9.16 5.98 -10.58
CA LEU A 371 -8.40 6.90 -11.42
C LEU A 371 -8.17 8.24 -10.72
N ASN A 372 -7.01 8.83 -11.03
CA ASN A 372 -6.61 10.17 -10.62
C ASN A 372 -5.70 10.79 -11.68
N ASP A 373 -5.39 12.07 -11.50
CA ASP A 373 -4.55 12.84 -12.40
C ASP A 373 -3.05 12.54 -12.30
N THR A 374 -2.63 11.59 -11.47
CA THR A 374 -1.27 11.03 -11.52
C THR A 374 -1.20 9.91 -12.55
N LEU A 375 -2.24 9.07 -12.64
CA LEU A 375 -2.31 7.93 -13.54
C LEU A 375 -2.59 8.35 -14.99
N VAL A 376 -3.64 9.15 -15.20
CA VAL A 376 -4.13 9.56 -16.53
C VAL A 376 -4.50 11.04 -16.54
N ASP A 377 -4.52 11.67 -17.70
CA ASP A 377 -5.02 13.03 -17.87
C ASP A 377 -6.55 12.99 -17.97
N LEU A 378 -7.22 13.29 -16.85
CA LEU A 378 -8.68 13.30 -16.78
C LEU A 378 -9.30 14.50 -17.51
N ASP A 379 -8.50 15.44 -18.03
CA ASP A 379 -8.95 16.52 -18.92
C ASP A 379 -9.02 16.09 -20.40
N LYS A 380 -8.53 14.89 -20.73
CA LYS A 380 -8.68 14.26 -22.05
C LYS A 380 -9.54 13.01 -22.02
N GLU A 381 -9.87 12.48 -23.19
CA GLU A 381 -10.41 11.13 -23.32
C GLU A 381 -9.31 10.11 -23.03
N ILE A 382 -9.69 8.98 -22.44
CA ILE A 382 -8.77 7.89 -22.11
C ILE A 382 -9.05 6.75 -23.07
N LYS A 383 -7.98 6.16 -23.61
CA LYS A 383 -8.06 4.93 -24.39
C LYS A 383 -7.96 3.73 -23.46
N PHE A 384 -8.93 2.83 -23.51
CA PHE A 384 -8.92 1.57 -22.77
C PHE A 384 -8.76 0.41 -23.74
N LYS A 385 -7.76 -0.44 -23.52
CA LYS A 385 -7.55 -1.68 -24.28
C LYS A 385 -7.77 -2.87 -23.35
N ARG A 386 -8.80 -3.68 -23.57
CA ARG A 386 -9.20 -4.80 -22.71
C ARG A 386 -9.20 -6.08 -23.53
N ASN A 387 -8.24 -6.98 -23.29
CA ASN A 387 -8.08 -8.21 -24.08
C ASN A 387 -8.13 -7.96 -25.60
N GLY A 388 -7.47 -6.89 -26.06
CA GLY A 388 -7.43 -6.47 -27.47
C GLY A 388 -8.62 -5.65 -27.96
N THR A 389 -9.70 -5.52 -27.19
CA THR A 389 -10.83 -4.64 -27.52
C THR A 389 -10.53 -3.22 -27.08
N GLU A 390 -10.59 -2.26 -28.01
CA GLU A 390 -10.34 -0.85 -27.72
C GLU A 390 -11.65 -0.06 -27.56
N THR A 391 -11.69 0.81 -26.55
CA THR A 391 -12.73 1.84 -26.37
C THR A 391 -12.07 3.16 -25.96
N VAL A 392 -12.68 4.28 -26.35
CA VAL A 392 -12.24 5.61 -25.94
C VAL A 392 -13.42 6.27 -25.23
N GLU A 393 -13.19 6.77 -24.02
CA GLU A 393 -14.23 7.48 -23.28
C GLU A 393 -13.66 8.62 -22.42
N LYS A 394 -14.52 9.61 -22.17
CA LYS A 394 -14.23 10.68 -21.22
C LYS A 394 -14.61 10.23 -19.80
N VAL A 395 -13.63 10.21 -18.90
CA VAL A 395 -13.86 9.96 -17.47
C VAL A 395 -13.85 11.29 -16.72
N VAL A 396 -14.87 11.52 -15.90
CA VAL A 396 -15.06 12.80 -15.19
C VAL A 396 -14.72 12.63 -13.71
N ARG A 397 -14.03 13.63 -13.15
CA ARG A 397 -13.75 13.73 -11.72
C ARG A 397 -15.05 13.90 -10.94
N ASN A 398 -15.17 13.25 -9.79
CA ASN A 398 -16.37 13.23 -8.98
C ASN A 398 -16.02 13.35 -7.49
N LEU A 399 -16.55 14.40 -6.84
CA LEU A 399 -16.29 14.67 -5.42
C LEU A 399 -16.85 13.56 -4.52
N GLN A 400 -18.03 13.03 -4.81
CA GLN A 400 -18.60 11.93 -4.03
C GLN A 400 -17.72 10.68 -4.11
N THR A 401 -17.19 10.36 -5.29
CA THR A 401 -16.21 9.27 -5.47
C THR A 401 -14.94 9.53 -4.64
N ALA A 402 -14.40 10.75 -4.69
CA ALA A 402 -13.23 11.12 -3.89
C ALA A 402 -13.48 10.94 -2.38
N LEU A 403 -14.59 11.47 -1.87
CA LEU A 403 -14.96 11.36 -0.46
C LEU A 403 -15.26 9.92 -0.04
N ASN A 404 -15.91 9.13 -0.90
CA ASN A 404 -16.17 7.73 -0.63
C ASN A 404 -14.88 6.91 -0.54
N THR A 405 -13.92 7.16 -1.43
CA THR A 405 -12.63 6.46 -1.40
C THR A 405 -11.78 6.86 -0.19
N MET A 406 -11.83 8.12 0.24
CA MET A 406 -11.20 8.60 1.47
C MET A 406 -11.85 8.01 2.73
N ALA A 407 -13.19 7.90 2.77
CA ALA A 407 -13.94 7.51 3.96
C ALA A 407 -14.10 5.99 4.15
N ARG A 408 -14.27 5.24 3.06
CA ARG A 408 -14.57 3.79 3.08
C ARG A 408 -13.40 2.90 2.63
N GLY A 409 -12.39 3.49 1.99
CA GLY A 409 -11.21 2.77 1.53
C GLY A 409 -10.13 2.63 2.60
N PRO A 410 -8.88 2.36 2.18
CA PRO A 410 -7.71 2.37 3.07
C PRO A 410 -7.55 3.70 3.81
N SER A 411 -8.22 4.79 3.38
CA SER A 411 -8.18 6.13 4.00
C SER A 411 -6.72 6.64 4.00
N ASP A 412 -6.19 6.80 2.79
CA ASP A 412 -4.76 6.99 2.53
C ASP A 412 -4.51 8.32 1.80
N PRO A 413 -3.96 9.33 2.49
CA PRO A 413 -3.53 10.61 1.90
C PRO A 413 -2.57 10.51 0.71
N GLY A 414 -1.70 9.49 0.65
CA GLY A 414 -0.79 9.27 -0.47
C GLY A 414 -1.48 8.66 -1.70
N LYS A 415 -2.74 8.25 -1.56
CA LYS A 415 -3.44 7.45 -2.57
C LYS A 415 -4.92 7.83 -2.70
N LEU A 416 -5.15 8.92 -3.43
CA LEU A 416 -6.48 9.46 -3.68
C LEU A 416 -6.99 9.16 -5.08
N PHE A 417 -8.29 8.88 -5.18
CA PHE A 417 -8.96 8.63 -6.46
C PHE A 417 -10.18 9.49 -6.59
N VAL A 418 -10.28 10.21 -7.71
CA VAL A 418 -11.37 11.15 -7.97
C VAL A 418 -12.34 10.62 -9.03
N ALA A 419 -12.06 9.45 -9.61
CA ALA A 419 -12.96 8.78 -10.52
C ALA A 419 -12.85 7.26 -10.37
N THR A 420 -13.92 6.56 -10.72
CA THR A 420 -13.96 5.11 -10.80
C THR A 420 -14.62 4.68 -12.10
N ARG A 421 -14.10 3.61 -12.71
CA ARG A 421 -14.69 3.00 -13.90
C ARG A 421 -14.73 1.50 -13.78
N ARG A 422 -15.88 0.92 -14.09
CA ARG A 422 -16.13 -0.51 -14.10
C ARG A 422 -16.18 -0.95 -15.55
N PHE A 423 -15.44 -2.00 -15.88
CA PHE A 423 -15.35 -2.53 -17.23
C PHE A 423 -15.60 -4.01 -17.23
N ASP A 424 -16.45 -4.46 -18.16
CA ASP A 424 -16.48 -5.85 -18.57
C ASP A 424 -15.16 -6.19 -19.28
N ILE A 425 -14.68 -7.41 -19.04
CA ILE A 425 -13.49 -7.98 -19.67
C ILE A 425 -13.95 -8.92 -20.79
N PRO A 426 -13.70 -8.56 -22.06
CA PRO A 426 -13.99 -9.45 -23.18
C PRO A 426 -13.19 -10.75 -23.08
N THR A 427 -13.72 -11.84 -23.62
CA THR A 427 -12.94 -13.08 -23.75
C THR A 427 -11.71 -12.83 -24.62
N LYS A 428 -10.58 -13.43 -24.25
CA LYS A 428 -9.36 -13.33 -25.06
C LYS A 428 -9.62 -13.87 -26.46
N PRO A 429 -9.16 -13.17 -27.52
CA PRO A 429 -9.17 -13.73 -28.86
C PRO A 429 -8.46 -15.08 -28.86
N LYS A 430 -9.05 -16.10 -29.49
CA LYS A 430 -8.37 -17.39 -29.65
C LYS A 430 -7.03 -17.16 -30.35
N PRO A 431 -5.93 -17.81 -29.91
CA PRO A 431 -4.68 -17.79 -30.65
C PRO A 431 -4.96 -18.17 -32.10
N LYS A 432 -4.54 -17.34 -33.06
CA LYS A 432 -4.62 -17.75 -34.48
C LYS A 432 -3.75 -18.99 -34.62
N ASP A 433 -4.33 -20.10 -35.09
CA ASP A 433 -3.57 -21.31 -35.39
C ASP A 433 -2.37 -20.93 -36.26
N LYS A 434 -1.17 -21.28 -35.82
CA LYS A 434 0.02 -21.12 -36.67
C LYS A 434 -0.27 -21.84 -37.98
N PRO A 435 -0.03 -21.22 -39.15
CA PRO A 435 -0.16 -21.92 -40.41
C PRO A 435 0.67 -23.20 -40.32
N LYS A 436 0.02 -24.35 -40.56
CA LYS A 436 0.74 -25.62 -40.70
C LYS A 436 1.71 -25.41 -41.86
N ASP A 437 3.01 -25.43 -41.57
CA ASP A 437 4.04 -25.48 -42.59
C ASP A 437 3.68 -26.63 -43.54
N LYS A 438 3.42 -26.28 -44.80
CA LYS A 438 3.07 -27.22 -45.86
C LYS A 438 4.32 -27.84 -46.47
#